data_AF-A0A5E4CVW8-F1
#
_entry.id   AF-A0A5E4CVW8-F1
#
_cell.length_a   1.000
_cell.length_b   1.000
_cell.length_c   1.000
_cell.angle_alpha   90.00
_cell.angle_beta   90.00
_cell.angle_gamma   90.00
#
_symmetry.space_group_name_H-M   'P 1'
#
loop_
_entity.id
_entity.type
_entity.pdbx_description
1 polymer ?
#
loop_
_entity_poly.entity_id
_entity_poly.type
_entity_poly.pdbx_seq_one_letter_code
_entity_poly.pdbx_strand_id
1 'polypeptide(L)'
;YAKGYPPYSPYIGSSPTFCHLLQEKVPFCCLRLDKSCQHNYYEDAKAYGFKNKLIIVAAETAGNGLYNFIVPLRAYYRPKKELNPIVLLLDNPLDDLLRCGVTFAANMVVVDKESTMSAEEDYMADAKTIVNVQTLF
;
A
#
# COMPACT_ATOMS: atom_id res chain seq x y z
N TYR A 1 -8.09 5.42 17.12
CA TYR A 1 -7.17 4.27 17.15
C TYR A 1 -7.13 3.73 18.56
N ALA A 2 -7.33 2.42 18.71
CA ALA A 2 -7.01 1.65 19.90
C ALA A 2 -5.66 0.97 19.67
N LYS A 3 -4.88 0.73 20.73
CA LYS A 3 -3.66 -0.07 20.61
C LYS A 3 -4.01 -1.54 20.85
N GLY A 4 -3.53 -2.43 19.99
CA GLY A 4 -3.89 -3.84 20.05
C GLY A 4 -3.07 -4.69 19.09
N TYR A 5 -3.21 -6.01 19.21
CA TYR A 5 -2.69 -6.94 18.21
C TYR A 5 -3.70 -7.09 17.07
N PRO A 6 -3.27 -7.06 15.79
CA PRO A 6 -4.15 -7.36 14.67
C PRO A 6 -4.87 -8.69 14.89
N PRO A 7 -6.21 -8.77 14.71
CA PRO A 7 -6.99 -9.95 15.05
C PRO A 7 -6.74 -11.15 14.13
N TYR A 8 -6.11 -10.93 12.97
CA TYR A 8 -5.82 -11.97 11.98
C TYR A 8 -4.37 -11.87 11.54
N SER A 9 -3.65 -12.98 11.65
CA SER A 9 -2.37 -13.20 10.99
C SER A 9 -2.61 -13.85 9.63
N PRO A 10 -1.97 -13.36 8.54
CA PRO A 10 -2.20 -13.91 7.21
C PRO A 10 -1.54 -15.28 7.00
N TYR A 11 -0.59 -15.68 7.85
CA TYR A 11 0.07 -16.99 7.78
C TYR A 11 0.54 -17.46 9.17
N ILE A 12 0.79 -18.77 9.29
CA ILE A 12 1.26 -19.41 10.53
C ILE A 12 2.70 -18.96 10.84
N GLY A 13 2.98 -18.67 12.11
CA GLY A 13 4.33 -18.29 12.56
C GLY A 13 4.64 -16.79 12.46
N SER A 14 3.68 -15.94 12.07
CA SER A 14 3.86 -14.48 12.15
C SER A 14 3.93 -14.03 13.61
N SER A 15 4.96 -13.27 13.98
CA SER A 15 5.03 -12.67 15.32
C SER A 15 4.01 -11.53 15.46
N PRO A 16 3.11 -11.58 16.46
CA PRO A 16 2.13 -10.53 16.64
C PRO A 16 2.85 -9.23 17.04
N THR A 17 2.58 -8.15 16.30
CA THR A 17 3.11 -6.82 16.60
C THR A 17 1.99 -5.94 17.13
N PHE A 18 2.22 -5.27 18.26
CA PHE A 18 1.26 -4.35 18.84
C PHE A 18 1.16 -3.09 17.96
N CYS A 19 -0.03 -2.79 17.45
CA CYS A 19 -0.27 -1.79 16.42
C CYS A 19 -1.35 -0.77 16.81
N HIS A 20 -1.41 0.33 16.07
CA HIS A 20 -2.54 1.27 16.10
C HIS A 20 -3.68 0.73 15.23
N LEU A 21 -4.70 0.16 15.87
CA LEU A 21 -5.87 -0.41 15.22
C LEU A 21 -7.04 0.58 15.19
N LEU A 22 -7.92 0.44 14.21
CA LEU A 22 -9.19 1.16 14.21
C LEU A 22 -10.09 0.60 15.32
N GLN A 23 -10.90 1.47 15.93
CA GLN A 23 -11.85 1.05 16.97
C GLN A 23 -12.97 0.19 16.39
N GLU A 24 -13.40 0.52 15.18
CA GLU A 24 -14.39 -0.23 14.42
C GLU A 24 -13.76 -0.76 13.13
N LYS A 25 -14.18 -1.96 12.71
CA LYS A 25 -13.75 -2.53 11.44
C LYS A 25 -14.31 -1.70 10.29
N VAL A 26 -13.47 -1.35 9.34
CA VAL A 26 -13.88 -0.62 8.14
C VAL A 26 -14.52 -1.61 7.16
N PRO A 27 -15.69 -1.29 6.58
CA PRO A 27 -16.28 -2.09 5.52
C PRO A 27 -15.34 -2.21 4.31
N PHE A 28 -15.33 -3.36 3.65
CA PHE A 28 -14.45 -3.60 2.49
C PHE A 28 -14.65 -2.57 1.36
N CYS A 29 -15.88 -2.07 1.16
CA CYS A 29 -16.14 -1.04 0.15
C CYS A 29 -15.37 0.26 0.40
N CYS A 30 -15.09 0.63 1.66
CA CYS A 30 -14.36 1.86 2.00
C CYS A 30 -12.84 1.72 1.88
N LEU A 31 -12.33 0.51 1.65
CA LEU A 31 -10.90 0.28 1.43
C LEU A 31 -10.51 0.61 -0.02
N ARG A 32 -11.48 0.64 -0.93
CA ARG A 32 -11.28 0.98 -2.34
C ARG A 32 -11.29 2.48 -2.52
N LEU A 33 -10.31 2.99 -3.26
CA LEU A 33 -10.28 4.38 -3.71
C LEU A 33 -10.97 4.54 -5.07
N ASP A 34 -10.97 3.51 -5.91
CA ASP A 34 -11.39 3.62 -7.30
C ASP A 34 -12.91 3.78 -7.47
N LYS A 35 -13.70 3.41 -6.44
CA LYS A 35 -15.15 3.46 -6.43
C LYS A 35 -15.67 4.08 -5.15
N SER A 36 -16.54 5.07 -5.30
CA SER A 36 -17.34 5.60 -4.20
C SER A 36 -18.32 4.53 -3.65
N CYS A 37 -18.72 4.70 -2.39
CA CYS A 37 -19.71 3.87 -1.73
C CYS A 37 -20.63 4.73 -0.84
N GLN A 38 -21.68 4.13 -0.29
CA GLN A 38 -22.64 4.85 0.57
C GLN A 38 -22.00 5.44 1.85
N HIS A 39 -20.84 4.94 2.26
CA HIS A 39 -20.11 5.45 3.43
C HIS A 39 -19.13 6.58 3.09
N ASN A 40 -18.65 6.65 1.84
CA ASN A 40 -17.67 7.63 1.40
C ASN A 40 -17.75 7.82 -0.12
N TYR A 41 -17.93 9.09 -0.53
CA TYR A 41 -18.11 9.50 -1.93
C TYR A 41 -16.79 9.90 -2.63
N TYR A 42 -15.66 9.76 -1.97
CA TYR A 42 -14.36 10.13 -2.54
C TYR A 42 -13.82 9.04 -3.46
N GLU A 43 -13.36 9.45 -4.65
CA GLU A 43 -12.84 8.56 -5.68
C GLU A 43 -11.35 8.79 -5.99
N ASP A 44 -10.74 9.76 -5.30
CA ASP A 44 -9.33 10.12 -5.43
C ASP A 44 -8.69 10.30 -4.05
N ALA A 45 -7.43 9.91 -3.90
CA ALA A 45 -6.67 10.05 -2.66
C ALA A 45 -6.58 11.51 -2.18
N LYS A 46 -6.65 12.48 -3.10
CA LYS A 46 -6.64 13.91 -2.78
C LYS A 46 -7.88 14.33 -1.99
N ALA A 47 -9.05 13.79 -2.32
CA ALA A 47 -10.31 14.14 -1.67
C ALA A 47 -10.37 13.68 -0.20
N TYR A 48 -9.59 12.66 0.17
CA TYR A 48 -9.47 12.21 1.56
C TYR A 48 -8.73 13.21 2.47
N GLY A 49 -8.04 14.21 1.92
CA GLY A 49 -7.43 15.28 2.70
C GLY A 49 -6.40 14.78 3.73
N PHE A 50 -5.59 13.78 3.34
CA PHE A 50 -4.60 13.20 4.23
C PHE A 50 -3.64 14.26 4.80
N LYS A 51 -3.47 14.28 6.12
CA LYS A 51 -2.59 15.25 6.79
C LYS A 51 -1.11 14.98 6.55
N ASN A 52 -0.74 13.70 6.50
CA ASN A 52 0.64 13.26 6.29
C ASN A 52 0.82 12.80 4.85
N LYS A 53 2.05 12.89 4.35
CA LYS A 53 2.40 12.46 3.00
C LYS A 53 2.17 10.96 2.82
N LEU A 54 1.71 10.57 1.63
CA LEU A 54 1.32 9.19 1.34
C LEU A 54 2.53 8.31 1.04
N ILE A 55 2.37 7.02 1.32
CA ILE A 55 3.20 5.95 0.82
C ILE A 55 2.35 5.19 -0.20
N ILE A 56 2.80 5.12 -1.45
CA ILE A 56 2.16 4.30 -2.48
C ILE A 56 2.96 3.01 -2.61
N VAL A 57 2.30 1.87 -2.56
CA VAL A 57 2.92 0.56 -2.77
C VAL A 57 2.32 -0.04 -4.03
N ALA A 58 3.12 -0.18 -5.07
CA ALA A 58 2.76 -0.84 -6.32
C ALA A 58 3.17 -2.31 -6.24
N ALA A 59 2.20 -3.21 -6.38
CA ALA A 59 2.43 -4.65 -6.31
C ALA A 59 1.50 -5.37 -7.31
N GLU A 60 1.87 -6.59 -7.71
CA GLU A 60 1.01 -7.41 -8.58
C GLU A 60 -0.20 -7.92 -7.80
N THR A 61 0.02 -8.52 -6.64
CA THR A 61 -1.04 -9.09 -5.79
C THR A 61 -0.93 -8.64 -4.35
N ALA A 62 -2.05 -8.69 -3.64
CA ALA A 62 -2.09 -8.43 -2.19
C ALA A 62 -1.62 -9.65 -1.38
N GLY A 63 -0.34 -10.00 -1.52
CA GLY A 63 0.27 -11.15 -0.85
C GLY A 63 0.70 -10.88 0.60
N ASN A 64 1.16 -11.95 1.26
CA ASN A 64 1.64 -11.92 2.65
C ASN A 64 2.80 -10.92 2.88
N GLY A 65 3.61 -10.68 1.86
CA GLY A 65 4.70 -9.68 1.91
C GLY A 65 4.20 -8.27 2.24
N LEU A 66 3.01 -7.88 1.75
CA LEU A 66 2.43 -6.56 2.06
C LEU A 66 2.06 -6.43 3.53
N TYR A 67 1.65 -7.52 4.19
CA TYR A 67 1.38 -7.49 5.62
C TYR A 67 2.67 -7.19 6.41
N ASN A 68 3.77 -7.83 6.04
CA ASN A 68 5.09 -7.60 6.65
C ASN A 68 5.61 -6.19 6.39
N PHE A 69 5.22 -5.56 5.29
CA PHE A 69 5.48 -4.16 5.02
C PHE A 69 4.63 -3.21 5.90
N ILE A 70 3.32 -3.46 6.01
CA ILE A 70 2.38 -2.57 6.70
C ILE A 70 2.56 -2.59 8.22
N VAL A 71 2.79 -3.76 8.82
CA VAL A 71 2.80 -3.93 10.28
C VAL A 71 3.84 -3.03 10.98
N PRO A 72 5.12 -2.98 10.57
CA PRO A 72 6.10 -2.07 11.17
C PRO A 72 5.77 -0.58 11.00
N LEU A 73 5.04 -0.21 9.94
CA LEU A 73 4.57 1.16 9.68
C LEU A 73 3.34 1.55 10.52
N ARG A 74 2.73 0.58 11.21
CA ARG A 74 1.57 0.77 12.10
C ARG A 74 1.85 0.40 13.55
N ALA A 75 3.09 0.06 13.88
CA ALA A 75 3.49 -0.35 15.21
C ALA A 75 3.27 0.73 16.28
N TYR A 76 2.94 0.31 17.50
CA TYR A 76 2.53 1.19 18.60
C TYR A 76 3.61 2.21 19.03
N TYR A 77 4.89 1.86 18.86
CA TYR A 77 6.02 2.70 19.21
C TYR A 77 6.20 3.86 18.24
N ARG A 78 5.57 3.82 17.05
CA ARG A 78 5.51 4.98 16.16
C ARG A 78 4.52 6.01 16.69
N PRO A 79 4.89 7.30 16.77
CA PRO A 79 3.97 8.35 17.16
C PRO A 79 2.77 8.42 16.22
N LYS A 80 1.55 8.47 16.77
CA LYS A 80 0.31 8.52 15.98
C LYS A 80 0.29 9.66 14.96
N LYS A 81 0.91 10.80 15.31
CA LYS A 81 0.98 11.99 14.44
C LYS A 81 1.87 11.78 13.21
N GLU A 82 2.76 10.79 13.22
CA GLU A 82 3.72 10.49 12.15
C GLU A 82 3.28 9.31 11.27
N LEU A 83 2.09 8.75 11.50
CA LEU A 83 1.59 7.65 10.69
C LEU A 83 1.21 8.17 9.29
N ASN A 84 1.91 7.67 8.28
CA ASN A 84 1.63 8.00 6.88
C ASN A 84 0.50 7.14 6.33
N PRO A 85 -0.45 7.68 5.56
CA PRO A 85 -1.40 6.87 4.78
C PRO A 85 -0.64 5.93 3.84
N ILE A 86 -1.18 4.73 3.63
CA ILE A 86 -0.62 3.75 2.70
C ILE A 86 -1.71 3.44 1.67
N VAL A 87 -1.39 3.58 0.39
CA VAL A 87 -2.25 3.23 -0.74
C VAL A 87 -1.62 2.06 -1.47
N LEU A 88 -2.38 0.98 -1.65
CA LEU A 88 -1.94 -0.19 -2.39
C LEU A 88 -2.47 -0.08 -3.82
N LEU A 89 -1.55 0.02 -4.77
CA LEU A 89 -1.84 -0.01 -6.20
C LEU A 89 -1.59 -1.44 -6.69
N LEU A 90 -2.66 -2.11 -7.10
CA LEU A 90 -2.62 -3.49 -7.60
C LEU A 90 -2.86 -3.48 -9.11
N ASP A 91 -2.12 -4.29 -9.87
CA ASP A 91 -2.23 -4.45 -11.34
C ASP A 91 -1.99 -3.20 -12.24
N ASN A 92 -1.51 -2.10 -11.66
CA ASN A 92 -0.83 -0.95 -12.31
C ASN A 92 -1.35 -0.46 -13.69
N PRO A 93 -2.53 0.14 -13.82
CA PRO A 93 -2.79 1.10 -14.90
C PRO A 93 -2.27 2.50 -14.54
N LEU A 94 -1.71 3.22 -15.52
CA LEU A 94 -1.11 4.55 -15.33
C LEU A 94 -2.10 5.58 -14.77
N ASP A 95 -3.37 5.49 -15.15
CA ASP A 95 -4.42 6.40 -14.68
C ASP A 95 -4.67 6.29 -13.16
N ASP A 96 -4.47 5.09 -12.59
CA ASP A 96 -4.66 4.87 -11.16
C ASP A 96 -3.55 5.52 -10.32
N LEU A 97 -2.35 5.76 -10.88
CA LEU A 97 -1.26 6.45 -10.16
C LEU A 97 -1.62 7.90 -9.81
N LEU A 98 -2.25 8.61 -10.75
CA LEU A 98 -2.69 9.99 -10.52
C LEU A 98 -3.78 10.03 -9.45
N ARG A 99 -4.75 9.10 -9.51
CA ARG A 99 -5.83 8.98 -8.51
C ARG A 99 -5.30 8.58 -7.13
N CYS A 100 -4.26 7.75 -7.07
CA CYS A 100 -3.55 7.39 -5.83
C CYS A 100 -2.76 8.55 -5.22
N GLY A 101 -2.59 9.66 -5.95
CA GLY A 101 -1.94 10.87 -5.45
C GLY A 101 -0.42 10.84 -5.55
N VAL A 102 0.13 10.22 -6.60
CA VAL A 102 1.59 10.13 -6.82
C VAL A 102 2.28 11.50 -6.78
N THR A 103 1.61 12.57 -7.22
CA THR A 103 2.14 13.94 -7.24
C THR A 103 2.38 14.56 -5.85
N PHE A 104 1.79 14.00 -4.78
CA PHE A 104 1.97 14.46 -3.40
C PHE A 104 2.33 13.33 -2.43
N ALA A 105 2.64 12.14 -2.95
CA ALA A 105 3.21 11.05 -2.17
C ALA A 105 4.65 11.41 -1.75
N ALA A 106 5.06 10.94 -0.56
CA ALA A 106 6.46 11.03 -0.14
C ALA A 106 7.31 9.92 -0.75
N ASN A 107 6.74 8.73 -0.89
CA ASN A 107 7.46 7.54 -1.31
C ASN A 107 6.55 6.69 -2.20
N MET A 108 7.15 6.12 -3.25
CA MET A 108 6.58 5.05 -4.04
C MET A 108 7.46 3.81 -3.88
N VAL A 109 6.86 2.71 -3.46
CA VAL A 109 7.52 1.41 -3.26
C VAL A 109 7.03 0.51 -4.38
N VAL A 110 7.93 0.07 -5.25
CA VAL A 110 7.63 -0.89 -6.31
C VAL A 110 8.10 -2.26 -5.83
N VAL A 111 7.18 -3.22 -5.82
CA VAL A 111 7.48 -4.62 -5.50
C VAL A 111 7.55 -5.39 -6.81
N ASP A 112 8.66 -6.10 -7.02
CA ASP A 112 8.87 -6.89 -8.24
C ASP A 112 7.79 -7.96 -8.42
N LYS A 113 7.47 -8.25 -9.69
CA LYS A 113 6.50 -9.27 -10.06
C LYS A 113 7.05 -10.66 -9.80
N GLU A 114 6.27 -11.51 -9.15
CA GLU A 114 6.63 -12.94 -9.01
C GLU A 114 6.65 -13.63 -10.39
N SER A 115 5.85 -13.16 -11.34
CA SER A 115 5.83 -13.63 -12.73
C SER A 115 7.08 -13.26 -13.55
N THR A 116 7.84 -12.23 -13.15
CA THR A 116 9.14 -11.92 -13.79
C THR A 116 10.30 -12.70 -13.18
N MET A 117 10.19 -13.12 -11.91
CA MET A 117 11.20 -13.95 -11.24
C MET A 117 11.32 -15.36 -11.80
N SER A 118 10.30 -15.82 -12.54
CA SER A 118 10.26 -17.15 -13.18
C SER A 118 10.72 -17.16 -14.64
N ALA A 119 10.98 -15.99 -15.24
CA ALA A 119 11.27 -15.88 -16.67
C ALA A 119 12.74 -15.54 -17.01
N GLU A 120 13.61 -15.25 -16.03
CA GLU A 120 14.94 -14.71 -16.31
C GLU A 120 16.02 -15.34 -15.41
N GLU A 121 16.34 -16.62 -15.63
CA GLU A 121 17.65 -17.16 -15.20
C GLU A 121 18.79 -16.82 -16.18
N ASP A 122 18.53 -16.31 -17.39
CA ASP A 122 19.62 -16.15 -18.38
C ASP A 122 19.85 -14.77 -18.98
N TYR A 123 18.91 -13.82 -19.01
CA TYR A 123 19.20 -12.52 -19.64
C TYR A 123 18.36 -11.37 -19.05
N MET A 124 19.04 -10.52 -18.26
CA MET A 124 18.68 -9.12 -17.98
C MET A 124 17.58 -8.79 -16.96
N ALA A 125 17.73 -9.27 -15.73
CA ALA A 125 16.91 -8.86 -14.57
C ALA A 125 16.94 -7.33 -14.26
N ASP A 126 17.89 -6.57 -14.80
CA ASP A 126 18.04 -5.13 -14.53
C ASP A 126 17.48 -4.21 -15.62
N ALA A 127 16.97 -4.72 -16.75
CA ALA A 127 16.54 -3.86 -17.86
C ALA A 127 15.11 -3.33 -17.75
N LYS A 128 14.20 -4.02 -17.04
CA LYS A 128 12.77 -3.60 -16.96
C LYS A 128 12.45 -2.65 -15.81
N THR A 129 13.18 -2.72 -14.70
CA THR A 129 13.04 -1.76 -13.60
C THR A 129 13.48 -0.36 -14.03
N ILE A 130 14.45 -0.27 -14.95
CA ILE A 130 14.92 1.00 -15.53
C ILE A 130 13.88 1.60 -16.50
N VAL A 131 13.17 0.79 -17.27
CA VAL A 131 12.21 1.28 -18.28
C VAL A 131 10.95 1.90 -17.65
N ASN A 132 10.49 1.43 -16.48
CA ASN A 132 9.33 2.01 -15.81
C ASN A 132 9.65 3.23 -14.93
N VAL A 133 10.91 3.44 -14.57
CA VAL A 133 11.36 4.65 -13.86
C VAL A 133 11.53 5.83 -14.83
N GLN A 134 11.59 5.58 -16.15
CA GLN A 134 11.86 6.60 -17.16
C GLN A 134 10.61 7.27 -17.77
N THR A 135 9.40 6.86 -17.40
CA THR A 135 8.13 7.49 -17.87
C THR A 135 7.54 8.49 -16.86
N LEU A 136 8.34 8.95 -15.89
CA LEU A 136 7.93 9.92 -14.86
C LEU A 136 8.78 11.21 -14.87
N PHE A 137 9.45 11.52 -15.98
CA PHE A 137 9.99 12.84 -16.29
C PHE A 137 9.47 13.33 -17.64
#